data_AF-A0A3B9AS01-F1
#
_entry.id   AF-A0A3B9AS01-F1
#
_cell.length_a   1.000
_cell.length_b   1.000
_cell.length_c   1.000
_cell.angle_alpha   90.00
_cell.angle_beta   90.00
_cell.angle_gamma   90.00
#
_symmetry.space_group_name_H-M   'P 1'
#
loop_
_entity.id
_entity.type
_entity.pdbx_description
1 polymer ?
#
loop_
_entity_poly.entity_id
_entity_poly.type
_entity_poly.pdbx_seq_one_letter_code
_entity_poly.pdbx_strand_id
1 'polypeptide(L)'
;MKVKNLRLIVLLALVAAVFSLQSCEGNDPKGPDCNIPNADLTYTLNMKGIIDQHCVSCHAPGSGVAGAVGDFRTYDGIENYLHNGDVLETVVIDKTMPQGGGMSQAQRDSINCWLAAGHPQ
;
A
#
# COMPACT_ATOMS: atom_id res chain seq x y z
N MET A 1 -13.30 48.76 18.38
CA MET A 1 -11.83 48.92 18.29
C MET A 1 -11.42 48.89 16.81
N LYS A 2 -10.75 49.93 16.30
CA LYS A 2 -10.31 49.97 14.89
C LYS A 2 -8.99 49.19 14.75
N VAL A 3 -9.05 47.99 14.19
CA VAL A 3 -7.86 47.18 13.85
C VAL A 3 -7.12 47.85 12.69
N LYS A 4 -6.19 48.77 13.01
CA LYS A 4 -5.38 49.53 12.02
C LYS A 4 -4.52 48.64 11.12
N ASN A 5 -4.25 47.41 11.55
CA ASN A 5 -3.35 46.48 10.86
C ASN A 5 -4.12 45.32 10.19
N LEU A 6 -5.43 45.48 9.95
CA LEU A 6 -6.28 44.43 9.37
C LEU A 6 -5.72 43.89 8.04
N ARG A 7 -5.12 44.75 7.21
CA ARG A 7 -4.46 44.33 5.96
C ARG A 7 -3.23 43.45 6.20
N LEU A 8 -2.44 43.75 7.23
CA LEU A 8 -1.24 42.98 7.60
C LEU A 8 -1.62 41.62 8.21
N ILE A 9 -2.69 41.57 9.00
CA ILE A 9 -3.20 40.33 9.61
C ILE A 9 -3.80 39.41 8.54
N VAL A 10 -4.55 39.97 7.59
CA VAL A 10 -5.10 39.20 6.45
C VAL A 10 -3.98 38.66 5.55
N LEU A 11 -2.93 39.44 5.31
CA LEU A 11 -1.75 38.98 4.56
C LEU A 11 -1.02 37.83 5.27
N LEU A 12 -0.82 37.92 6.60
CA LEU A 12 -0.19 36.84 7.37
C LEU A 12 -1.02 35.55 7.38
N ALA A 13 -2.35 35.67 7.48
CA ALA A 13 -3.26 34.52 7.44
C ALA A 13 -3.28 33.83 6.07
N LEU A 14 -3.21 34.61 4.98
CA LEU A 14 -3.10 34.08 3.61
C LEU A 14 -1.78 33.34 3.38
N VAL A 15 -0.65 33.86 3.89
CA VAL A 15 0.65 33.18 3.78
C VAL A 15 0.66 31.87 4.58
N ALA A 16 0.08 31.85 5.79
CA ALA A 16 -0.03 30.63 6.59
C ALA A 16 -0.89 29.54 5.91
N ALA A 17 -1.97 29.92 5.21
CA ALA A 17 -2.80 28.99 4.45
C ALA A 17 -2.08 28.38 3.23
N VAL A 18 -1.12 29.10 2.63
CA VAL A 18 -0.31 28.60 1.51
C VAL A 18 0.74 27.57 1.97
N PHE A 19 1.25 27.70 3.21
CA PHE A 19 2.19 26.72 3.78
C PHE A 19 1.56 25.36 4.13
N SER A 20 0.23 25.29 4.29
CA SER A 20 -0.48 24.03 4.54
C SER A 20 -0.74 23.18 3.28
N LEU A 21 -0.37 23.69 2.09
CA LEU A 21 -0.55 22.98 0.81
C LEU A 21 0.70 22.25 0.31
N GLN A 22 1.78 22.21 1.10
CA GLN A 22 2.86 21.24 0.87
C GLN A 22 2.37 19.85 1.31
N SER A 23 1.45 19.31 0.51
CA SER A 23 1.09 17.90 0.55
C SER A 23 2.36 17.09 0.31
N CYS A 24 2.62 16.13 1.19
CA CYS A 24 3.75 15.22 1.12
C CYS A 24 3.84 14.63 -0.29
N GLU A 25 4.89 14.97 -1.04
CA GLU A 25 5.33 14.13 -2.14
C GLU A 25 6.00 12.92 -1.48
N GLY A 26 5.16 11.96 -1.08
CA GLY A 26 5.61 10.69 -0.50
C GLY A 26 6.50 10.00 -1.51
N ASN A 27 7.73 9.69 -1.11
CA ASN A 27 8.58 8.77 -1.87
C ASN A 27 8.03 7.35 -1.71
N ASP A 28 6.78 7.13 -2.11
CA ASP A 28 6.18 5.81 -2.08
C ASP A 28 6.92 4.96 -3.11
N PRO A 29 7.38 3.74 -2.73
CA PRO A 29 8.07 2.89 -3.66
C PRO A 29 7.19 2.65 -4.88
N LYS A 30 7.74 2.92 -6.07
CA LYS A 30 7.06 2.66 -7.34
C LYS A 30 7.46 1.29 -7.83
N GLY A 31 6.48 0.40 -7.93
CA GLY A 31 6.62 -0.89 -8.56
C GLY A 31 6.89 -0.79 -10.06
N PRO A 32 7.21 -1.91 -10.73
CA PRO A 32 7.23 -1.96 -12.18
C PRO A 32 5.85 -1.63 -12.76
N ASP A 33 5.81 -1.20 -14.02
CA ASP A 33 4.53 -1.00 -14.72
C ASP A 33 3.72 -2.30 -14.76
N CYS A 34 2.39 -2.18 -14.64
CA CYS A 34 1.52 -3.33 -14.80
C CYS A 34 1.62 -3.89 -16.23
N ASN A 35 1.99 -5.16 -16.33
CA ASN A 35 2.22 -5.85 -17.60
C ASN A 35 1.03 -6.73 -18.05
N ILE A 36 -0.09 -6.73 -17.30
CA ILE A 36 -1.31 -7.47 -17.62
C ILE A 36 -2.33 -6.50 -18.24
N PRO A 37 -2.62 -6.59 -19.55
CA PRO A 37 -3.60 -5.71 -20.18
C PRO A 37 -5.01 -5.95 -19.63
N ASN A 38 -5.74 -4.86 -19.34
CA ASN A 38 -7.13 -4.91 -18.86
C ASN A 38 -7.32 -5.80 -17.62
N ALA A 39 -6.36 -5.77 -16.69
CA ALA A 39 -6.39 -6.54 -15.46
C ALA A 39 -7.51 -6.05 -14.51
N ASP A 40 -8.69 -6.66 -14.60
CA ASP A 40 -9.78 -6.50 -13.60
C ASP A 40 -9.57 -7.51 -12.46
N LEU A 41 -8.43 -7.37 -11.77
CA LEU A 41 -8.03 -8.24 -10.68
C LEU A 41 -8.66 -7.76 -9.40
N THR A 42 -9.24 -8.67 -8.61
CA THR A 42 -9.82 -8.35 -7.30
C THR A 42 -9.25 -9.25 -6.20
N TYR A 43 -9.41 -8.84 -4.95
CA TYR A 43 -9.02 -9.68 -3.82
C TYR A 43 -9.78 -11.01 -3.86
N THR A 44 -11.09 -10.96 -4.03
CA THR A 44 -11.97 -12.13 -3.93
C THR A 44 -11.75 -13.13 -5.06
N LEU A 45 -11.55 -12.65 -6.30
CA LEU A 45 -11.43 -13.54 -7.46
C LEU A 45 -9.99 -14.00 -7.73
N ASN A 46 -8.99 -13.19 -7.40
CA ASN A 46 -7.62 -13.41 -7.88
C ASN A 46 -6.60 -13.48 -6.75
N MET A 47 -6.62 -12.53 -5.81
CA MET A 47 -5.52 -12.42 -4.84
C MET A 47 -5.68 -13.37 -3.66
N LYS A 48 -6.91 -13.65 -3.22
CA LYS A 48 -7.13 -14.47 -2.03
C LYS A 48 -6.48 -15.85 -2.16
N GLY A 49 -6.57 -16.50 -3.32
CA GLY A 49 -5.87 -17.78 -3.56
C GLY A 49 -4.34 -17.66 -3.46
N ILE A 50 -3.77 -16.58 -3.99
CA ILE A 50 -2.31 -16.31 -3.94
C ILE A 50 -1.88 -16.02 -2.49
N ILE A 51 -2.63 -15.20 -1.77
CA ILE A 51 -2.36 -14.81 -0.37
C ILE A 51 -2.50 -16.02 0.55
N ASP A 52 -3.55 -16.82 0.40
CA ASP A 52 -3.75 -18.05 1.17
C ASP A 52 -2.61 -19.05 0.95
N GLN A 53 -2.12 -19.17 -0.29
CA GLN A 53 -1.04 -20.09 -0.64
C GLN A 53 0.33 -19.65 -0.10
N HIS A 54 0.64 -18.35 -0.15
CA HIS A 54 2.01 -17.88 0.06
C HIS A 54 2.21 -17.08 1.35
N CYS A 55 1.16 -16.55 1.96
CA CYS A 55 1.29 -15.59 3.06
C CYS A 55 0.73 -16.12 4.38
N VAL A 56 -0.44 -16.76 4.33
CA VAL A 56 -1.24 -17.08 5.54
C VAL A 56 -0.52 -18.03 6.52
N SER A 57 0.33 -18.93 6.05
CA SER A 57 1.07 -19.84 6.95
C SER A 57 1.94 -19.12 7.98
N CYS A 58 2.48 -17.95 7.63
CA CYS A 58 3.26 -17.10 8.52
C CYS A 58 2.45 -15.93 9.07
N HIS A 59 1.58 -15.33 8.26
CA HIS A 59 0.80 -14.13 8.57
C HIS A 59 -0.63 -14.46 9.01
N ALA A 60 -0.76 -15.37 9.97
CA ALA A 60 -2.01 -15.69 10.63
C ALA A 60 -1.84 -15.61 12.15
N PRO A 61 -2.91 -15.22 12.89
CA PRO A 61 -2.90 -15.25 14.34
C PRO A 61 -2.50 -16.63 14.87
N GLY A 62 -1.47 -16.66 15.72
CA GLY A 62 -0.97 -17.90 16.31
C GLY A 62 -0.04 -18.72 15.41
N SER A 63 0.44 -18.20 14.27
CA SER A 63 1.41 -18.89 13.41
C SER A 63 2.73 -19.24 14.13
N GLY A 64 3.07 -18.51 15.20
CA GLY A 64 4.31 -18.70 15.95
C GLY A 64 5.56 -18.18 15.23
N VAL A 65 5.40 -17.53 14.06
CA VAL A 65 6.51 -16.95 13.30
C VAL A 65 6.88 -15.59 13.90
N ALA A 66 8.08 -15.50 14.47
CA ALA A 66 8.58 -14.27 15.08
C ALA A 66 8.71 -13.16 14.03
N GLY A 67 8.15 -11.99 14.33
CA GLY A 67 8.19 -10.82 13.44
C GLY A 67 7.20 -10.84 12.28
N ALA A 68 6.37 -11.89 12.14
CA ALA A 68 5.25 -11.85 11.20
C ALA A 68 4.21 -10.83 11.69
N VAL A 69 3.64 -10.09 10.74
CA VAL A 69 2.72 -8.98 11.01
C VAL A 69 1.37 -9.23 10.33
N GLY A 70 0.31 -8.61 10.86
CA GLY A 70 -1.02 -8.66 10.26
C GLY A 70 -1.73 -10.02 10.34
N ASP A 71 -3.00 -10.03 9.95
CA ASP A 71 -3.82 -11.22 9.75
C ASP A 71 -4.26 -11.29 8.29
N PHE A 72 -3.48 -11.97 7.46
CA PHE A 72 -3.69 -11.95 6.00
C PHE A 72 -4.75 -12.95 5.53
N ARG A 73 -5.52 -13.55 6.46
CA ARG A 73 -6.68 -14.40 6.12
C ARG A 73 -7.86 -13.61 5.56
N THR A 74 -7.87 -12.29 5.78
CA THR A 74 -8.94 -11.36 5.39
C THR A 74 -8.38 -10.14 4.68
N TYR A 75 -9.22 -9.44 3.89
CA TYR A 75 -8.81 -8.20 3.23
C TYR A 75 -8.45 -7.12 4.25
N ASP A 76 -9.34 -6.86 5.22
CA ASP A 76 -9.15 -5.85 6.26
C ASP A 76 -7.84 -6.06 7.05
N GLY A 77 -7.45 -7.32 7.26
CA GLY A 77 -6.22 -7.63 8.00
C GLY A 77 -4.92 -7.40 7.22
N ILE A 78 -4.98 -7.32 5.88
CA ILE A 78 -3.84 -6.95 5.01
C ILE A 78 -3.90 -5.49 4.53
N GLU A 79 -5.08 -4.86 4.55
CA GLU A 79 -5.37 -3.54 3.95
C GLU A 79 -4.34 -2.46 4.32
N ASN A 80 -4.00 -2.31 5.60
CA ASN A 80 -3.01 -1.32 6.04
C ASN A 80 -1.63 -1.52 5.37
N TYR A 81 -1.21 -2.77 5.14
CA TYR A 81 0.07 -3.10 4.50
C TYR A 81 0.03 -2.90 2.98
N LEU A 82 -1.16 -2.94 2.38
CA LEU A 82 -1.36 -2.55 0.98
C LEU A 82 -1.19 -1.03 0.83
N HIS A 83 -1.86 -0.26 1.68
CA HIS A 83 -1.81 1.20 1.65
C HIS A 83 -0.43 1.77 2.00
N ASN A 84 0.29 1.14 2.92
CA ASN A 84 1.64 1.58 3.29
C ASN A 84 2.71 1.17 2.27
N GLY A 85 2.36 0.39 1.23
CA GLY A 85 3.32 -0.08 0.24
C GLY A 85 4.20 -1.25 0.70
N ASP A 86 4.00 -1.77 1.91
CA ASP A 86 4.80 -2.87 2.46
C ASP A 86 4.73 -4.13 1.59
N VAL A 87 3.54 -4.44 1.07
CA VAL A 87 3.35 -5.59 0.17
C VAL A 87 4.05 -5.36 -1.17
N LEU A 88 3.99 -4.14 -1.71
CA LEU A 88 4.67 -3.79 -2.95
C LEU A 88 6.18 -3.95 -2.80
N GLU A 89 6.74 -3.37 -1.75
CA GLU A 89 8.18 -3.39 -1.48
C GLU A 89 8.67 -4.83 -1.28
N THR A 90 8.08 -5.57 -0.35
CA THR A 90 8.61 -6.87 0.05
C THR A 90 8.27 -8.01 -0.92
N VAL A 91 7.15 -7.93 -1.64
CA VAL A 91 6.70 -9.00 -2.55
C VAL A 91 7.08 -8.71 -4.00
N VAL A 92 7.02 -7.47 -4.46
CA VAL A 92 7.26 -7.16 -5.88
C VAL A 92 8.69 -6.70 -6.12
N ILE A 93 9.16 -5.74 -5.32
CA ILE A 93 10.46 -5.06 -5.52
C ILE A 93 11.61 -5.92 -4.98
N ASP A 94 11.63 -6.13 -3.67
CA ASP A 94 12.70 -6.83 -2.96
C ASP A 94 12.59 -8.36 -3.07
N LYS A 95 11.36 -8.85 -3.25
CA LYS A 95 11.04 -10.29 -3.34
C LYS A 95 11.52 -11.09 -2.12
N THR A 96 11.62 -10.44 -0.96
CA THR A 96 11.98 -11.05 0.33
C THR A 96 10.83 -11.87 0.92
N MET A 97 9.60 -11.59 0.50
CA MET A 97 8.41 -12.37 0.82
C MET A 97 7.88 -13.12 -0.42
N PRO A 98 7.36 -14.35 -0.25
CA PRO A 98 7.44 -15.18 0.96
C PRO A 98 8.87 -15.64 1.29
N GLN A 99 9.15 -15.85 2.57
CA GLN A 99 10.45 -16.37 3.03
C GLN A 99 10.72 -17.75 2.41
N GLY A 100 11.93 -17.95 1.88
CA GLY A 100 12.29 -19.18 1.17
C GLY A 100 11.77 -19.26 -0.27
N GLY A 101 11.05 -18.24 -0.76
CA GLY A 101 10.56 -18.16 -2.13
C GLY A 101 9.31 -19.01 -2.36
N GLY A 102 9.14 -19.52 -3.59
CA GLY A 102 7.99 -20.35 -3.98
C GLY A 102 6.87 -19.59 -4.70
N MET A 103 6.90 -18.25 -4.69
CA MET A 103 6.01 -17.43 -5.51
C MET A 103 6.60 -17.19 -6.90
N SER A 104 5.83 -17.53 -7.94
CA SER A 104 6.23 -17.35 -9.35
C SER A 104 6.22 -15.88 -9.77
N GLN A 105 6.94 -15.54 -10.85
CA GLN A 105 6.94 -14.17 -11.38
C GLN A 105 5.52 -13.75 -11.85
N ALA A 106 4.75 -14.66 -12.47
CA ALA A 106 3.38 -14.36 -12.89
C ALA A 106 2.45 -14.03 -11.70
N GLN A 107 2.66 -14.66 -10.53
CA GLN A 107 1.93 -14.31 -9.31
C GLN A 107 2.33 -12.92 -8.79
N ARG A 108 3.63 -12.58 -8.81
CA ARG A 108 4.11 -11.24 -8.44
C ARG A 108 3.59 -10.17 -9.39
N ASP A 109 3.56 -10.45 -10.69
CA ASP A 109 3.01 -9.56 -11.72
C ASP A 109 1.52 -9.30 -11.49
N SER A 110 0.77 -10.35 -11.12
CA SER A 110 -0.66 -10.24 -10.77
C SER A 110 -0.86 -9.37 -9.53
N ILE A 111 -0.04 -9.55 -8.49
CA ILE A 111 -0.06 -8.70 -7.28
C ILE A 111 0.29 -7.25 -7.65
N ASN A 112 1.33 -7.03 -8.45
CA ASN A 112 1.74 -5.69 -8.87
C ASN A 112 0.62 -4.95 -9.63
N CYS A 113 -0.02 -5.60 -10.60
CA CYS A 113 -1.13 -5.03 -11.34
C CYS A 113 -2.35 -4.74 -10.45
N TRP A 114 -2.66 -5.64 -9.51
CA TRP A 114 -3.73 -5.42 -8.56
C TRP A 114 -3.46 -4.24 -7.62
N LEU A 115 -2.23 -4.12 -7.08
CA LEU A 115 -1.81 -2.97 -6.28
C LEU A 115 -1.87 -1.66 -7.07
N ALA A 116 -1.38 -1.67 -8.32
CA ALA A 116 -1.44 -0.51 -9.21
C ALA A 116 -2.87 -0.06 -9.54
N ALA A 117 -3.84 -0.98 -9.51
CA ALA A 117 -5.26 -0.69 -9.69
C ALA A 117 -5.95 -0.19 -8.40
N GLY A 118 -5.21 0.04 -7.31
CA GLY A 118 -5.78 0.43 -6.02
C GLY A 118 -6.37 -0.73 -5.23
N HIS A 119 -5.86 -1.95 -5.47
CA HIS A 119 -6.16 -3.17 -4.74
C HIS A 119 -7.65 -3.40 -4.43
N PRO A 120 -8.53 -3.41 -5.46
CA PRO A 120 -9.97 -3.61 -5.27
C PRO A 120 -10.28 -4.98 -4.64
N GLN A 121 -11.33 -5.03 -3.81
CA GLN A 121 -11.73 -6.20 -3.05
C GLN A 121 -12.54 -7.23 -3.87
#